data_AF-A0A6S7LUE1-F1
#
_entry.id   AF-A0A6S7LUE1-F1
#
_cell.length_a   1.000
_cell.length_b   1.000
_cell.length_c   1.000
_cell.angle_alpha   90.00
_cell.angle_beta   90.00
_cell.angle_gamma   90.00
#
_symmetry.space_group_name_H-M   'P 1'
#
loop_
_entity.id
_entity.type
_entity.pdbx_description
1 polymer ?
#
loop_
_entity_poly.entity_id
_entity_poly.type
_entity_poly.pdbx_seq_one_letter_code
_entity_poly.pdbx_strand_id
1 'polypeptide(L)'
;MSMDNSWEKVFIEDVKGKLSDSQGNLQDEIKELLQARLTQWKDVEVKFGVTGDSGAGKSSFINAIRGLADDEEGAAKTGVKETTRDIAMYSHPTNPKIKFWDLPGI
;
A
#
# COMPACT_ATOMS: atom_id res chain seq x y z
N MET A 1 -19.59 -10.91 10.07
CA MET A 1 -18.86 -10.15 9.03
C MET A 1 -18.76 -8.72 9.56
N SER A 2 -17.70 -8.40 10.31
CA SER A 2 -17.55 -7.06 10.90
C SER A 2 -17.02 -6.11 9.83
N MET A 3 -17.84 -5.13 9.47
CA MET A 3 -17.37 -3.98 8.69
C MET A 3 -16.45 -3.17 9.59
N ASP A 4 -15.19 -3.08 9.19
CA ASP A 4 -14.23 -2.11 9.68
C ASP A 4 -14.81 -0.70 9.42
N ASN A 5 -15.29 -0.07 10.48
CA ASN A 5 -15.63 1.34 10.50
C ASN A 5 -14.35 2.14 10.82
N SER A 6 -13.51 2.37 9.82
CA SER A 6 -12.27 3.15 9.95
C SER A 6 -12.59 4.64 10.08
N TRP A 7 -13.07 5.07 11.25
CA TRP A 7 -13.16 6.49 11.58
C TRP A 7 -11.79 6.99 12.03
N GLU A 8 -11.21 7.93 11.29
CA GLU A 8 -10.00 8.63 11.71
C GLU A 8 -10.39 9.72 12.71
N LYS A 9 -9.83 9.66 13.93
CA LYS A 9 -10.07 10.68 14.96
C LYS A 9 -9.29 11.94 14.62
N VAL A 10 -10.00 12.98 14.23
CA VAL A 10 -9.46 14.33 14.14
C VAL A 10 -9.65 14.99 15.50
N PHE A 11 -8.54 15.32 16.17
CA PHE A 11 -8.57 16.01 17.45
C PHE A 11 -8.97 17.47 17.24
N ILE A 12 -9.85 17.98 18.11
CA ILE A 12 -10.30 19.37 18.07
C ILE A 12 -9.13 20.32 18.33
N GLU A 13 -8.11 19.87 19.05
CA GLU A 13 -6.86 20.58 19.31
C GLU A 13 -6.04 20.84 18.02
N ASP A 14 -5.96 19.86 17.12
CA ASP A 14 -5.27 19.98 15.83
C ASP A 14 -5.97 20.99 14.91
N VAL A 15 -7.31 21.05 15.01
CA VAL A 15 -8.12 22.03 14.29
C VAL A 15 -7.92 23.41 14.92
N LYS A 16 -8.08 23.53 16.25
CA LYS A 16 -7.96 24.81 16.98
C LYS A 16 -6.58 25.46 16.84
N GLY A 17 -5.50 24.67 16.86
CA GLY A 17 -4.14 25.20 16.70
C GLY A 17 -3.87 25.80 15.32
N LYS A 18 -4.56 25.32 14.28
CA LYS A 18 -4.49 25.92 12.93
C LYS A 18 -5.42 27.11 12.76
N LEU A 19 -6.57 27.10 13.46
CA LEU A 19 -7.52 28.21 13.43
C LEU A 19 -7.04 29.44 14.23
N SER A 20 -6.21 29.27 15.26
CA SER A 20 -5.66 30.40 16.03
C SER A 20 -4.67 31.26 15.24
N ASP A 21 -4.08 30.70 14.19
CA ASP A 21 -3.12 31.39 13.31
C ASP A 21 -3.81 31.97 12.05
N SER A 22 -5.14 31.84 11.93
CA SER A 22 -5.91 32.18 10.73
C SER A 22 -6.16 33.69 10.58
N GLN A 23 -5.95 34.20 9.37
CA GLN A 23 -6.35 35.55 8.93
C GLN A 23 -7.42 35.48 7.81
N GLY A 24 -7.97 34.29 7.50
CA GLY A 24 -8.82 33.99 6.34
C GLY A 24 -10.19 33.35 6.63
N ASN A 25 -10.84 32.82 5.60
CA ASN A 25 -12.16 32.18 5.69
C ASN A 25 -12.06 30.80 6.36
N LEU A 26 -12.51 30.72 7.61
CA LEU A 26 -12.50 29.53 8.47
C LEU A 26 -13.04 28.25 7.80
N GLN A 27 -14.04 28.37 6.92
CA GLN A 27 -14.65 27.20 6.27
C GLN A 27 -13.70 26.55 5.26
N ASP A 28 -12.96 27.37 4.51
CA ASP A 28 -12.03 26.88 3.49
C ASP A 28 -10.82 26.21 4.15
N GLU A 29 -10.31 26.78 5.24
CA GLU A 29 -9.18 26.22 5.99
C GLU A 29 -9.51 24.87 6.65
N ILE A 30 -10.71 24.74 7.25
CA ILE A 30 -11.17 23.46 7.81
C ILE A 30 -11.32 22.42 6.70
N LYS A 31 -11.87 22.81 5.55
CA LYS A 31 -12.04 21.92 4.40
C LYS A 31 -10.69 21.44 3.87
N GLU A 32 -9.71 22.33 3.72
CA GLU A 32 -8.36 21.97 3.29
C GLU A 32 -7.66 21.04 4.30
N LEU A 33 -7.77 21.33 5.60
CA LEU A 33 -7.20 20.49 6.66
C LEU A 33 -7.77 19.07 6.62
N LEU A 34 -9.10 18.96 6.54
CA LEU A 34 -9.77 17.66 6.48
C LEU A 34 -9.43 16.92 5.18
N GLN A 35 -9.42 17.61 4.04
CA GLN A 35 -9.02 17.00 2.78
C GLN A 35 -7.59 16.48 2.84
N ALA A 36 -6.64 17.28 3.32
CA ALA A 36 -5.25 16.88 3.44
C ALA A 36 -5.07 15.63 4.30
N ARG A 37 -5.76 15.54 5.44
CA ARG A 37 -5.72 14.35 6.32
C ARG A 37 -6.37 13.14 5.64
N LEU A 38 -7.57 13.30 5.10
CA LEU A 38 -8.31 12.22 4.42
C LEU A 38 -7.62 11.72 3.15
N THR A 39 -6.68 12.48 2.58
CA THR A 39 -5.90 12.05 1.40
C THR A 39 -4.48 11.63 1.71
N GLN A 40 -4.01 11.79 2.95
CA GLN A 40 -2.62 11.51 3.33
C GLN A 40 -2.22 10.05 3.04
N TRP A 41 -3.14 9.10 3.23
CA TRP A 41 -2.91 7.68 2.94
C TRP A 41 -2.57 7.40 1.47
N LYS A 42 -3.01 8.26 0.53
CA LYS A 42 -2.73 8.09 -0.90
C LYS A 42 -1.26 8.26 -1.24
N ASP A 43 -0.49 8.92 -0.37
CA ASP A 43 0.93 9.19 -0.55
C ASP A 43 1.86 8.21 0.16
N VAL A 44 1.28 7.26 0.90
CA VAL A 44 2.05 6.24 1.60
C VAL A 44 2.49 5.16 0.63
N GLU A 45 3.81 4.91 0.57
CA GLU A 45 4.37 3.73 -0.10
C GLU A 45 4.31 2.51 0.84
N VAL A 46 3.73 1.40 0.36
CA VAL A 46 3.58 0.15 1.11
C VAL A 46 4.41 -0.94 0.44
N LYS A 47 5.22 -1.64 1.25
CA LYS A 47 6.08 -2.75 0.81
C LYS A 47 5.67 -4.03 1.51
N PHE A 48 5.30 -5.05 0.74
CA PHE A 48 4.96 -6.39 1.24
C PHE A 48 6.12 -7.34 0.97
N GLY A 49 6.71 -7.93 2.00
CA GLY A 49 7.70 -8.99 1.86
C GLY A 49 7.03 -10.36 1.91
N VAL A 50 7.24 -11.18 0.88
CA VAL A 50 6.75 -12.56 0.81
C VAL A 50 7.95 -13.50 0.95
N THR A 51 7.94 -14.35 1.96
CA THR A 51 8.98 -15.35 2.25
C THR A 51 8.33 -16.70 2.52
N GLY A 52 9.12 -17.78 2.47
CA GLY A 52 8.66 -19.15 2.61
C GLY A 52 9.50 -20.11 1.77
N ASP A 53 9.34 -21.41 2.01
CA ASP A 53 10.13 -22.45 1.36
C ASP A 53 9.99 -22.42 -0.17
N SER A 54 10.98 -22.98 -0.86
CA SER A 54 10.91 -23.15 -2.31
C SER A 54 9.75 -24.07 -2.70
N GLY A 55 9.06 -23.74 -3.80
CA GLY A 55 7.88 -24.48 -4.24
C GLY A 55 6.60 -24.21 -3.45
N ALA A 56 6.60 -23.36 -2.42
CA ALA A 56 5.40 -23.01 -1.64
C ALA A 56 4.37 -22.15 -2.40
N GLY A 57 4.66 -21.73 -3.63
CA GLY A 57 3.76 -20.92 -4.44
C GLY A 57 3.80 -19.41 -4.16
N LYS A 58 4.88 -18.88 -3.60
CA LYS A 58 5.07 -17.44 -3.30
C LYS A 58 4.83 -16.55 -4.51
N SER A 59 5.43 -16.89 -5.65
CA SER A 59 5.31 -16.09 -6.87
C SER A 59 3.88 -16.14 -7.43
N SER A 60 3.18 -17.28 -7.33
CA SER A 60 1.76 -17.39 -7.66
C SER A 60 0.88 -16.54 -6.74
N PHE A 61 1.21 -16.46 -5.45
CA PHE A 61 0.52 -15.58 -4.51
C PHE A 61 0.70 -14.10 -4.84
N ILE A 62 1.92 -13.68 -5.21
CA ILE A 62 2.20 -12.31 -5.67
C ILE A 62 1.39 -11.99 -6.93
N ASN A 63 1.30 -12.90 -7.90
CA ASN A 63 0.50 -12.71 -9.11
C ASN A 63 -0.99 -12.59 -8.80
N ALA A 64 -1.52 -13.48 -7.96
CA ALA A 64 -2.92 -13.47 -7.56
C ALA A 64 -3.32 -12.16 -6.86
N ILE A 65 -2.47 -11.63 -5.96
CA ILE A 65 -2.74 -10.34 -5.30
C ILE A 65 -2.64 -9.18 -6.30
N ARG A 66 -1.73 -9.26 -7.27
CA ARG A 66 -1.62 -8.25 -8.34
C ARG A 66 -2.74 -8.38 -9.39
N GLY A 67 -3.59 -9.40 -9.29
CA GLY A 67 -4.64 -9.70 -10.25
C GLY A 67 -4.10 -10.11 -11.63
N LEU A 68 -2.86 -10.60 -11.68
CA LEU A 68 -2.19 -11.01 -12.92
C LEU A 68 -2.28 -12.51 -13.11
N ALA A 69 -2.45 -12.95 -14.35
CA ALA A 69 -2.29 -14.36 -14.70
C ALA A 69 -0.79 -14.71 -14.83
N ASP A 70 -0.44 -15.98 -14.66
CA ASP A 70 0.96 -16.44 -14.65
C ASP A 70 1.68 -16.24 -16.01
N ASP A 71 0.93 -16.06 -17.09
CA ASP A 71 1.40 -15.82 -18.46
C ASP A 71 1.38 -14.34 -18.89
N GLU A 72 0.93 -13.44 -18.02
CA GLU A 72 0.88 -12.00 -18.33
C GLU A 72 2.24 -11.31 -18.25
N GLU A 73 2.43 -10.29 -19.08
CA GLU A 73 3.66 -9.51 -19.11
C GLU A 73 3.86 -8.77 -17.78
N GLY A 74 4.96 -9.08 -17.08
CA GLY A 74 5.25 -8.53 -15.75
C GLY A 74 4.75 -9.39 -14.58
N ALA A 75 4.18 -10.58 -14.83
CA ALA A 75 3.94 -11.58 -13.81
C ALA A 75 5.25 -12.09 -13.19
N ALA A 76 5.22 -12.37 -11.89
CA ALA A 76 6.29 -13.07 -11.20
C ALA A 76 6.41 -14.48 -11.77
N LYS A 77 7.58 -14.85 -12.28
CA LYS A 77 7.77 -16.15 -12.92
C LYS A 77 7.57 -17.27 -11.90
N THR A 78 6.57 -18.11 -12.13
CA THR A 78 6.31 -19.30 -11.33
C THR A 78 7.17 -20.45 -11.86
N GLY A 79 7.98 -21.07 -11.00
CA GLY A 79 8.86 -22.17 -11.39
C GLY A 79 9.26 -23.02 -10.20
N VAL A 80 9.27 -24.35 -10.39
CA VAL A 80 9.61 -25.37 -9.36
C VAL A 80 11.11 -25.38 -9.03
N LYS A 81 11.94 -24.74 -9.85
CA LYS A 81 13.37 -24.59 -9.58
C LYS A 81 13.57 -23.42 -8.63
N GLU A 82 14.29 -23.65 -7.54
CA GLU A 82 14.93 -22.61 -6.75
C GLU A 82 15.61 -21.59 -7.67
N THR A 83 14.95 -20.48 -8.00
CA THR A 83 15.49 -19.49 -8.96
C THR A 83 15.51 -18.08 -8.38
N THR A 84 15.46 -17.96 -7.05
CA THR A 84 15.46 -16.65 -6.40
C THR A 84 16.59 -16.61 -5.38
N ARG A 85 17.84 -16.56 -5.87
CA ARG A 85 18.98 -16.07 -5.04
C ARG A 85 18.94 -14.55 -4.90
N ASP A 86 18.23 -13.87 -5.81
CA ASP A 86 18.12 -12.42 -5.89
C ASP A 86 16.71 -11.96 -5.54
N ILE A 87 16.63 -11.01 -4.60
CA ILE A 87 15.38 -10.38 -4.18
C ILE A 87 14.70 -9.70 -5.38
N ALA A 88 13.44 -10.01 -5.65
CA ALA A 88 12.68 -9.43 -6.76
C ALA A 88 11.58 -8.48 -6.26
N MET A 89 11.43 -7.32 -6.91
CA MET A 89 10.40 -6.33 -6.59
C MET A 89 9.38 -6.21 -7.73
N TYR A 90 8.10 -6.29 -7.36
CA TYR A 90 6.97 -6.21 -8.26
C TYR A 90 6.02 -5.08 -7.82
N SER A 91 5.81 -4.09 -8.67
CA SER A 91 4.81 -3.04 -8.42
C SER A 91 3.39 -3.52 -8.76
N HIS A 92 2.39 -3.02 -8.02
CA HIS A 92 0.99 -3.27 -8.34
C HIS A 92 0.58 -2.50 -9.60
N PRO A 93 -0.11 -3.13 -10.58
CA PRO A 93 -0.42 -2.50 -11.87
C PRO A 93 -1.29 -1.24 -11.74
N THR A 94 -2.17 -1.18 -10.74
CA THR A 94 -3.06 -0.02 -10.51
C THR A 94 -2.47 1.03 -9.56
N ASN A 95 -1.41 0.72 -8.81
CA ASN A 95 -0.82 1.66 -7.86
C ASN A 95 0.70 1.40 -7.69
N PRO A 96 1.57 2.28 -8.22
CA PRO A 96 3.02 2.09 -8.13
C PRO A 96 3.59 2.22 -6.71
N LYS A 97 2.81 2.79 -5.78
CA LYS A 97 3.17 2.90 -4.35
C LYS A 97 3.00 1.59 -3.59
N ILE A 98 2.37 0.58 -4.20
CA ILE A 98 2.26 -0.77 -3.63
C ILE A 98 3.31 -1.66 -4.28
N LYS A 99 4.24 -2.17 -3.47
CA LYS A 99 5.38 -2.99 -3.92
C LYS A 99 5.39 -4.34 -3.21
N PHE A 100 5.55 -5.41 -3.97
CA PHE A 100 5.71 -6.78 -3.48
C PHE A 100 7.14 -7.22 -3.66
N TRP A 101 7.75 -7.71 -2.60
CA TRP A 101 9.11 -8.21 -2.57
C TRP A 101 9.05 -9.73 -2.42
N ASP A 102 9.49 -10.45 -3.45
CA ASP A 102 9.70 -11.90 -3.38
C ASP A 102 11.08 -12.14 -2.78
N LEU A 103 11.08 -12.71 -1.57
CA LEU A 103 12.29 -12.99 -0.81
C LEU A 103 12.65 -14.47 -0.94
N PRO A 104 13.95 -14.80 -1.02
CA PRO A 104 14.41 -16.19 -0.95
C PRO A 104 13.82 -16.92 0.26
N GLY A 105 13.48 -18.20 0.05
CA GLY A 105 13.25 -19.13 1.16
C GLY A 105 14.56 -19.44 1.88
N ILE A 106 14.47 -19.85 3.14
CA ILE A 106 15.60 -20.41 3.89
C ILE A 106 15.80 -21.88 3.52
#